data_AF-A0A2A9EBF0-F1
#
_entry.id   AF-A0A2A9EBF0-F1
#
_cell.length_a   1.000
_cell.length_b   1.000
_cell.length_c   1.000
_cell.angle_alpha   90.00
_cell.angle_beta   90.00
_cell.angle_gamma   90.00
#
_symmetry.space_group_name_H-M   'P 1'
#
loop_
_entity.id
_entity.type
_entity.pdbx_description
1 polymer ?
#
loop_
_entity_poly.entity_id
_entity_poly.type
_entity_poly.pdbx_seq_one_letter_code
_entity_poly.pdbx_strand_id
1 'polypeptide(L)'
;MSSWYRYVVLGVLVLLVGGGWFSLVRSNVADGAAYEQHLAAARSAAERGVTHEVLASYQAALDLRPSRDVAWERAKYLQENGTPKERDEALWSIARTYDDAEAYAALVEAAVADEDYTRAFEVIRAAEAAEVTGERLTGVADSIAYVYELGSTGFEDATPFYDDVAAVDTGDGWRAVRANGRGVGRTHASVGALAEGRIPVVDAEGKPYFMNTKGETDLVATKVDYVSYGAIGDGIFPARTADGSVGYLDLSFAPVFGEQRYADGTSFHGGIAAVTDGQTWSVIDTGGQVVLGGLESVKVDERGTLGAEGRFFAVKEGAVALYAADGSKVSDETFVDAKPFVDKVAAVQTAAGWGLLDKDGEWTVTPQFTDARSPRFGLAPVKVDELWGYASSTGDVVIEPAFSDATVFASTGAALVRQAPEPGKTPRWVLLQLLRYEED
;
A
#
# COMPACT_ATOMS: atom_id res chain seq x y z
N MET A 1 -59.69 -49.56 19.25
CA MET A 1 -59.82 -48.33 18.41
C MET A 1 -59.59 -48.73 16.96
N SER A 2 -60.59 -48.49 16.12
CA SER A 2 -60.79 -49.16 14.82
C SER A 2 -59.89 -48.64 13.71
N SER A 3 -59.42 -49.57 12.87
CA SER A 3 -58.54 -49.41 11.70
C SER A 3 -58.96 -48.28 10.74
N TRP A 4 -60.26 -47.93 10.70
CA TRP A 4 -60.82 -46.90 9.81
C TRP A 4 -60.26 -45.49 10.05
N TYR A 5 -59.92 -45.14 11.30
CA TYR A 5 -59.44 -43.78 11.64
C TYR A 5 -58.07 -43.50 11.01
N ARG A 6 -57.24 -44.54 10.83
CA ARG A 6 -55.93 -44.42 10.14
C ARG A 6 -56.11 -44.05 8.67
N TYR A 7 -57.10 -44.63 7.99
CA TYR A 7 -57.39 -44.32 6.59
C TYR A 7 -58.03 -42.94 6.40
N VAL A 8 -58.85 -42.49 7.34
CA VAL A 8 -59.41 -41.12 7.33
C VAL A 8 -58.31 -40.08 7.56
N VAL A 9 -57.43 -40.30 8.55
CA VAL A 9 -56.30 -39.41 8.82
C VAL A 9 -55.32 -39.36 7.63
N LEU A 10 -55.04 -40.50 6.98
CA LEU A 10 -54.26 -40.56 5.74
C LEU A 10 -54.95 -39.83 4.58
N GLY A 11 -56.26 -39.99 4.40
CA GLY A 11 -57.02 -39.30 3.36
C GLY A 11 -57.04 -37.77 3.55
N VAL A 12 -57.17 -37.30 4.78
CA VAL A 12 -57.10 -35.87 5.12
C VAL A 12 -55.68 -35.32 4.89
N LEU A 13 -54.64 -36.05 5.27
CA LEU A 13 -53.24 -35.67 5.00
C LEU A 13 -52.95 -35.59 3.51
N VAL A 14 -53.40 -36.56 2.71
CA VAL A 14 -53.24 -36.54 1.24
C VAL A 14 -54.01 -35.37 0.60
N LEU A 15 -55.20 -35.04 1.10
CA LEU A 15 -55.96 -33.88 0.61
C LEU A 15 -55.33 -32.54 0.99
N LEU A 16 -54.75 -32.42 2.19
CA LEU A 16 -54.05 -31.20 2.61
C LEU A 16 -52.73 -31.02 1.86
N VAL A 17 -51.95 -32.09 1.68
CA VAL A 17 -50.72 -32.06 0.89
C VAL A 17 -51.02 -31.83 -0.59
N GLY A 18 -52.03 -32.51 -1.15
CA GLY A 18 -52.46 -32.33 -2.55
C GLY A 18 -53.08 -30.96 -2.82
N GLY A 19 -53.88 -30.42 -1.88
CA GLY A 19 -54.42 -29.06 -1.95
C GLY A 19 -53.33 -27.99 -1.83
N GLY A 20 -52.33 -28.22 -0.97
CA GLY A 20 -51.15 -27.36 -0.86
C GLY A 20 -50.32 -27.33 -2.15
N TRP A 21 -50.05 -28.50 -2.74
CA TRP A 21 -49.37 -28.62 -4.04
C TRP A 21 -50.17 -27.97 -5.18
N PHE A 22 -51.48 -28.18 -5.24
CA PHE A 22 -52.34 -27.59 -6.27
C PHE A 22 -52.42 -26.06 -6.15
N SER A 23 -52.51 -25.53 -4.92
CA SER A 23 -52.50 -24.10 -4.66
C SER A 23 -51.16 -23.46 -5.05
N LEU A 24 -50.04 -24.11 -4.71
CA LEU A 24 -48.70 -23.66 -5.05
C LEU A 24 -48.44 -23.66 -6.57
N VAL A 25 -48.91 -24.70 -7.27
CA VAL A 25 -48.79 -24.77 -8.73
C VAL A 25 -49.64 -23.68 -9.39
N ARG A 26 -50.86 -23.44 -8.90
CA ARG A 26 -51.75 -22.40 -9.46
C ARG A 26 -51.22 -20.99 -9.21
N SER A 27 -50.67 -20.70 -8.03
CA SER A 27 -50.03 -19.41 -7.74
C SER A 27 -48.81 -19.21 -8.65
N ASN A 28 -47.94 -20.21 -8.79
CA ASN A 28 -46.76 -20.11 -9.65
C ASN A 28 -47.11 -19.86 -11.14
N VAL A 29 -48.21 -20.43 -11.63
CA VAL A 29 -48.71 -20.18 -13.01
C VAL A 29 -49.28 -18.77 -13.14
N ALA A 30 -50.03 -18.28 -12.15
CA ALA A 30 -50.58 -16.92 -12.16
C ALA A 30 -49.46 -15.86 -12.09
N ASP A 31 -48.47 -16.06 -11.23
CA ASP A 31 -47.31 -15.17 -11.09
C ASP A 31 -46.46 -15.17 -12.37
N GLY A 32 -46.32 -16.33 -13.03
CA GLY A 32 -45.66 -16.43 -14.33
C GLY A 32 -46.38 -15.64 -15.43
N ALA A 33 -47.72 -15.70 -15.48
CA ALA A 33 -48.49 -14.92 -16.46
C ALA A 33 -48.44 -13.40 -16.18
N ALA A 34 -48.51 -13.00 -14.91
CA ALA A 34 -48.40 -11.60 -14.51
C ALA A 34 -46.99 -11.04 -14.80
N TYR A 35 -45.94 -11.82 -14.58
CA TYR A 35 -44.56 -11.46 -14.91
C TYR A 35 -44.40 -11.11 -16.40
N GLU A 36 -44.83 -11.99 -17.30
CA GLU A 36 -44.75 -11.75 -18.75
C GLU A 36 -45.61 -10.55 -19.19
N GLN A 37 -46.78 -10.37 -18.55
CA GLN A 37 -47.64 -9.21 -18.80
C GLN A 37 -46.94 -7.90 -18.43
N HIS A 38 -46.25 -7.85 -17.28
CA HIS A 38 -45.50 -6.67 -16.85
C HIS A 38 -44.30 -6.39 -17.76
N LEU A 39 -43.57 -7.41 -18.23
CA LEU A 39 -42.49 -7.22 -19.21
C LEU A 39 -42.99 -6.67 -20.54
N ALA A 40 -44.10 -7.22 -21.06
CA ALA A 40 -44.70 -6.72 -22.29
C ALA A 40 -45.15 -5.26 -22.15
N ALA A 41 -45.73 -4.90 -21.00
CA ALA A 41 -46.11 -3.52 -20.70
C ALA A 41 -44.89 -2.59 -20.63
N ALA A 42 -43.81 -3.01 -19.98
CA ALA A 42 -42.58 -2.23 -19.85
C ALA A 42 -41.96 -1.92 -21.23
N ARG A 43 -41.76 -2.94 -22.07
CA ARG A 43 -41.18 -2.79 -23.40
C ARG A 43 -42.07 -1.94 -24.32
N SER A 44 -43.39 -2.12 -24.25
CA SER A 44 -44.34 -1.28 -25.00
C SER A 44 -44.33 0.18 -24.52
N ALA A 45 -44.19 0.42 -23.22
CA ALA A 45 -44.03 1.78 -22.69
C ALA A 45 -42.70 2.42 -23.11
N ALA A 46 -41.63 1.61 -23.26
CA ALA A 46 -40.33 2.07 -23.70
C ALA A 46 -40.36 2.55 -25.15
N GLU A 47 -41.06 1.84 -26.03
CA GLU A 47 -41.32 2.29 -27.42
C GLU A 47 -42.05 3.64 -27.47
N ARG A 48 -42.88 3.93 -26.46
CA ARG A 48 -43.60 5.21 -26.34
C ARG A 48 -42.80 6.30 -25.60
N GLY A 49 -41.63 5.98 -25.04
CA GLY A 49 -40.83 6.89 -24.22
C GLY A 49 -41.48 7.31 -22.89
N VAL A 50 -42.40 6.50 -22.35
CA VAL A 50 -43.11 6.84 -21.10
C VAL A 50 -42.34 6.28 -19.89
N THR A 51 -41.26 6.96 -19.50
CA THR A 51 -40.30 6.48 -18.48
C THR A 51 -40.94 5.99 -17.17
N HIS A 52 -41.90 6.71 -16.60
CA HIS A 52 -42.55 6.28 -15.35
C HIS A 52 -43.27 4.92 -15.50
N GLU A 53 -43.95 4.68 -16.62
CA GLU A 53 -44.61 3.38 -16.90
C GLU A 53 -43.59 2.27 -17.12
N VAL A 54 -42.48 2.56 -17.79
CA VAL A 54 -41.38 1.61 -18.03
C VAL A 54 -40.81 1.12 -16.70
N LEU A 55 -40.42 2.04 -15.82
CA LEU A 55 -39.80 1.71 -14.55
C LEU A 55 -40.77 0.97 -13.61
N ALA A 56 -42.02 1.42 -13.52
CA ALA A 56 -43.04 0.74 -12.72
C ALA A 56 -43.31 -0.69 -13.21
N SER A 57 -43.37 -0.88 -14.53
CA SER A 57 -43.65 -2.20 -15.11
C SER A 57 -42.46 -3.16 -14.97
N TYR A 58 -41.23 -2.69 -15.18
CA TYR A 58 -40.04 -3.51 -14.90
C TYR A 58 -39.92 -3.86 -13.42
N GLN A 59 -40.19 -2.93 -12.50
CA GLN A 59 -40.16 -3.21 -11.06
C GLN A 59 -41.20 -4.26 -10.68
N ALA A 60 -42.44 -4.13 -11.16
CA ALA A 60 -43.50 -5.11 -10.90
C ALA A 60 -43.13 -6.51 -11.42
N ALA A 61 -42.45 -6.61 -12.57
CA ALA A 61 -41.92 -7.88 -13.05
C ALA A 61 -40.83 -8.45 -12.11
N LEU A 62 -39.87 -7.62 -11.69
CA LEU A 62 -38.78 -8.03 -10.80
C LEU A 62 -39.27 -8.43 -9.40
N ASP A 63 -40.33 -7.80 -8.89
CA ASP A 63 -40.96 -8.15 -7.60
C ASP A 63 -41.60 -9.54 -7.62
N LEU A 64 -42.16 -9.95 -8.78
CA LEU A 64 -42.72 -11.30 -8.96
C LEU A 64 -41.63 -12.34 -9.16
N ARG A 65 -40.61 -12.00 -9.96
CA ARG A 65 -39.51 -12.90 -10.29
C ARG A 65 -38.23 -12.09 -10.53
N PRO A 66 -37.30 -12.09 -9.55
CA PRO A 66 -35.97 -11.54 -9.74
C PRO A 66 -35.31 -12.18 -10.96
N SER A 67 -34.84 -11.33 -11.88
CA SER A 67 -34.14 -11.73 -13.09
C SER A 67 -33.06 -10.72 -13.40
N ARG A 68 -31.82 -11.22 -13.47
CA ARG A 68 -30.64 -10.44 -13.86
C ARG A 68 -30.85 -9.76 -15.22
N ASP A 69 -31.34 -10.50 -16.20
CA ASP A 69 -31.52 -10.00 -17.57
C ASP A 69 -32.55 -8.88 -17.65
N VAL A 70 -33.68 -9.03 -16.94
CA VAL A 70 -34.72 -7.98 -16.87
C VAL A 70 -34.22 -6.74 -16.13
N ALA A 71 -33.44 -6.92 -15.06
CA ALA A 71 -32.85 -5.80 -14.35
C ALA A 71 -31.88 -5.02 -15.26
N TRP A 72 -31.10 -5.72 -16.09
CA TRP A 72 -30.26 -5.09 -17.12
C TRP A 72 -31.06 -4.41 -18.25
N GLU A 73 -32.19 -4.96 -18.68
CA GLU A 73 -33.09 -4.27 -19.63
C GLU A 73 -33.55 -2.91 -19.08
N ARG A 74 -33.94 -2.88 -17.80
CA ARG A 74 -34.29 -1.64 -17.10
C ARG A 74 -33.11 -0.67 -17.00
N ALA A 75 -31.92 -1.16 -16.61
CA ALA A 75 -30.73 -0.33 -16.48
C ALA A 75 -30.29 0.28 -17.83
N LYS A 76 -30.37 -0.49 -18.93
CA LYS A 76 -30.10 0.02 -20.28
C LYS A 76 -31.09 1.09 -20.71
N TYR A 77 -32.38 0.92 -20.42
CA TYR A 77 -33.36 1.97 -20.68
C TYR A 77 -33.02 3.27 -19.92
N LEU A 78 -32.61 3.15 -18.66
CA LEU A 78 -32.20 4.28 -17.82
C LEU A 78 -30.90 4.95 -18.29
N GLN A 79 -29.96 4.20 -18.87
CA GLN A 79 -28.75 4.75 -19.48
C GLN A 79 -29.08 5.75 -20.61
N GLU A 80 -30.13 5.48 -21.38
CA GLU A 80 -30.51 6.29 -22.55
C GLU A 80 -31.54 7.38 -22.21
N ASN A 81 -32.41 7.13 -21.22
CA ASN A 81 -33.62 7.94 -21.00
C ASN A 81 -33.80 8.41 -19.54
N GLY A 82 -32.96 7.94 -18.63
CA GLY A 82 -33.03 8.25 -17.20
C GLY A 82 -31.99 9.28 -16.77
N THR A 83 -32.06 9.67 -15.50
CA THR A 83 -31.00 10.46 -14.86
C THR A 83 -29.82 9.56 -14.44
N PRO A 84 -28.59 10.10 -14.31
CA PRO A 84 -27.44 9.36 -13.77
C PRO A 84 -27.77 8.66 -12.44
N LYS A 85 -28.50 9.34 -11.56
CA LYS A 85 -28.92 8.81 -10.26
C LYS A 85 -29.82 7.57 -10.41
N GLU A 86 -30.85 7.63 -11.25
CA GLU A 86 -31.76 6.48 -11.44
C GLU A 86 -31.03 5.28 -12.06
N ARG A 87 -30.13 5.54 -13.02
CA ARG A 87 -29.27 4.52 -13.61
C ARG A 87 -28.38 3.86 -12.54
N ASP A 88 -27.69 4.66 -11.72
CA ASP A 88 -26.77 4.14 -10.72
C ASP A 88 -27.50 3.36 -9.61
N GLU A 89 -28.70 3.80 -9.20
CA GLU A 89 -29.57 3.05 -8.30
C GLU A 89 -29.95 1.68 -8.88
N ALA A 90 -30.26 1.62 -10.18
CA ALA A 90 -30.55 0.36 -10.85
C ALA A 90 -29.30 -0.55 -10.95
N LEU A 91 -28.13 0.00 -11.27
CA LEU A 91 -26.88 -0.75 -11.33
C LEU A 91 -26.46 -1.28 -9.94
N TRP A 92 -26.59 -0.47 -8.88
CA TRP A 92 -26.34 -0.94 -7.51
C TRP A 92 -27.28 -2.07 -7.09
N SER A 93 -28.55 -1.98 -7.49
CA SER A 93 -29.51 -3.07 -7.27
C SER A 93 -29.06 -4.35 -7.97
N ILE A 94 -28.58 -4.27 -9.22
CA ILE A 94 -28.07 -5.43 -9.97
C ILE A 94 -26.82 -6.00 -9.29
N ALA A 95 -25.84 -5.15 -9.04
CA ALA A 95 -24.54 -5.50 -8.44
C ALA A 95 -24.71 -6.31 -7.15
N ARG A 96 -25.54 -5.82 -6.23
CA ARG A 96 -25.73 -6.44 -4.90
C ARG A 96 -26.68 -7.63 -4.88
N THR A 97 -27.61 -7.71 -5.83
CA THR A 97 -28.61 -8.80 -5.85
C THR A 97 -28.05 -10.05 -6.51
N TYR A 98 -27.14 -9.88 -7.47
CA TYR A 98 -26.66 -10.95 -8.34
C TYR A 98 -25.13 -11.10 -8.30
N ASP A 99 -24.44 -10.41 -7.40
CA ASP A 99 -22.97 -10.39 -7.32
C ASP A 99 -22.33 -10.07 -8.69
N ASP A 100 -22.90 -9.06 -9.37
CA ASP A 100 -22.72 -8.83 -10.81
C ASP A 100 -21.54 -7.91 -11.11
N ALA A 101 -20.42 -8.51 -11.53
CA ALA A 101 -19.20 -7.79 -11.90
C ALA A 101 -19.42 -6.74 -13.01
N GLU A 102 -20.33 -6.96 -13.96
CA GLU A 102 -20.60 -6.00 -15.04
C GLU A 102 -21.31 -4.75 -14.50
N ALA A 103 -22.15 -4.91 -13.48
CA ALA A 103 -22.85 -3.79 -12.87
C ALA A 103 -21.90 -2.94 -12.02
N TYR A 104 -21.01 -3.60 -11.26
CA TYR A 104 -19.91 -2.93 -10.58
C TYR A 104 -19.01 -2.18 -11.59
N ALA A 105 -18.59 -2.83 -12.69
CA ALA A 105 -17.75 -2.19 -13.70
C ALA A 105 -18.41 -0.94 -14.29
N ALA A 106 -19.70 -1.02 -14.65
CA ALA A 106 -20.44 0.12 -15.19
C ALA A 106 -20.56 1.29 -14.18
N LEU A 107 -20.70 1.01 -12.89
CA LEU A 107 -20.70 2.02 -11.83
C LEU A 107 -19.35 2.71 -11.68
N VAL A 108 -18.25 1.94 -11.73
CA VAL A 108 -16.88 2.48 -11.69
C VAL A 108 -16.63 3.36 -12.92
N GLU A 109 -16.92 2.86 -14.12
CA GLU A 109 -16.74 3.63 -15.36
C GLU A 109 -17.54 4.94 -15.36
N ALA A 110 -18.78 4.92 -14.85
CA ALA A 110 -19.57 6.13 -14.71
C ALA A 110 -18.92 7.12 -13.72
N ALA A 111 -18.34 6.64 -12.63
CA ALA A 111 -17.64 7.49 -11.66
C ALA A 111 -16.35 8.08 -12.23
N VAL A 112 -15.56 7.27 -12.96
CA VAL A 112 -14.35 7.72 -13.64
C VAL A 112 -14.67 8.76 -14.71
N ALA A 113 -15.76 8.59 -15.47
CA ALA A 113 -16.20 9.57 -16.46
C ALA A 113 -16.58 10.92 -15.86
N ASP A 114 -17.00 10.94 -14.58
CA ASP A 114 -17.30 12.14 -13.81
C ASP A 114 -16.05 12.69 -13.08
N GLU A 115 -14.88 12.06 -13.22
CA GLU A 115 -13.65 12.29 -12.42
C GLU A 115 -13.87 12.13 -10.90
N ASP A 116 -14.91 11.38 -10.51
CA ASP A 116 -15.28 11.09 -9.12
C ASP A 116 -14.62 9.79 -8.65
N TYR A 117 -13.31 9.84 -8.43
CA TYR A 117 -12.51 8.67 -8.05
C TYR A 117 -12.85 8.15 -6.65
N THR A 118 -13.32 9.00 -5.74
CA THR A 118 -13.83 8.57 -4.43
C THR A 118 -15.01 7.62 -4.63
N ARG A 119 -16.01 8.01 -5.43
CA ARG A 119 -17.14 7.13 -5.78
C ARG A 119 -16.67 5.87 -6.52
N ALA A 120 -15.67 5.98 -7.40
CA ALA A 120 -15.12 4.83 -8.11
C ALA A 120 -14.53 3.79 -7.14
N PHE A 121 -13.73 4.21 -6.17
CA PHE A 121 -13.13 3.32 -5.17
C PHE A 121 -14.12 2.80 -4.13
N GLU A 122 -15.16 3.56 -3.79
CA GLU A 122 -16.30 3.03 -3.00
C GLU A 122 -16.94 1.81 -3.69
N VAL A 123 -17.18 1.89 -4.99
CA VAL A 123 -17.75 0.80 -5.78
C VAL A 123 -16.80 -0.40 -5.84
N ILE A 124 -15.50 -0.17 -6.05
CA ILE A 124 -14.48 -1.23 -6.07
C ILE A 124 -14.42 -1.95 -4.73
N ARG A 125 -14.31 -1.22 -3.61
CA ARG A 125 -14.30 -1.81 -2.25
C ARG A 125 -15.56 -2.61 -1.96
N ALA A 126 -16.72 -2.15 -2.44
CA ALA A 126 -17.97 -2.88 -2.30
C ALA A 126 -18.01 -4.17 -3.14
N ALA A 127 -17.33 -4.22 -4.28
CA ALA A 127 -17.17 -5.45 -5.06
C ALA A 127 -16.20 -6.42 -4.37
N GLU A 128 -15.06 -5.93 -3.88
CA GLU A 128 -14.07 -6.71 -3.14
C GLU A 128 -14.65 -7.32 -1.87
N ALA A 129 -15.42 -6.54 -1.09
CA ALA A 129 -16.10 -7.01 0.11
C ALA A 129 -17.17 -8.08 -0.18
N ALA A 130 -17.71 -8.10 -1.40
CA ALA A 130 -18.63 -9.12 -1.90
C ALA A 130 -17.90 -10.29 -2.60
N GLU A 131 -16.56 -10.28 -2.62
CA GLU A 131 -15.71 -11.25 -3.33
C GLU A 131 -16.03 -11.35 -4.84
N VAL A 132 -16.51 -10.26 -5.44
CA VAL A 132 -16.90 -10.19 -6.86
C VAL A 132 -15.71 -9.80 -7.70
N THR A 133 -15.41 -10.62 -8.72
CA THR A 133 -14.33 -10.39 -9.67
C THR A 133 -14.83 -10.55 -11.11
N GLY A 134 -14.21 -9.85 -12.05
CA GLY A 134 -14.53 -9.96 -13.48
C GLY A 134 -13.56 -9.13 -14.32
N GLU A 135 -13.25 -9.61 -15.53
CA GLU A 135 -12.22 -9.02 -16.40
C GLU A 135 -12.43 -7.51 -16.63
N ARG A 136 -13.68 -7.09 -16.92
CA ARG A 136 -14.01 -5.68 -17.12
C ARG A 136 -13.86 -4.85 -15.85
N LEU A 137 -14.30 -5.39 -14.71
CA LEU A 137 -14.18 -4.72 -13.41
C LEU A 137 -12.71 -4.56 -13.00
N THR A 138 -11.92 -5.62 -13.15
CA THR A 138 -10.47 -5.59 -12.91
C THR A 138 -9.80 -4.59 -13.85
N GLY A 139 -10.13 -4.60 -15.15
CA GLY A 139 -9.57 -3.68 -16.12
C GLY A 139 -9.83 -2.21 -15.79
N VAL A 140 -11.06 -1.85 -15.38
CA VAL A 140 -11.35 -0.47 -14.97
C VAL A 140 -10.70 -0.12 -13.63
N ALA A 141 -10.66 -1.04 -12.66
CA ALA A 141 -9.98 -0.81 -11.38
C ALA A 141 -8.47 -0.58 -11.56
N ASP A 142 -7.82 -1.40 -12.37
CA ASP A 142 -6.39 -1.27 -12.71
C ASP A 142 -6.10 0.05 -13.43
N SER A 143 -7.01 0.51 -14.31
CA SER A 143 -6.85 1.76 -15.05
C SER A 143 -6.81 3.01 -14.16
N ILE A 144 -7.38 2.93 -12.96
CA ILE A 144 -7.38 4.03 -11.98
C ILE A 144 -6.56 3.74 -10.73
N ALA A 145 -5.94 2.56 -10.63
CA ALA A 145 -5.29 2.07 -9.41
C ALA A 145 -4.17 2.98 -8.89
N TYR A 146 -3.62 3.83 -9.75
CA TYR A 146 -2.53 4.75 -9.44
C TYR A 146 -2.92 6.23 -9.53
N VAL A 147 -4.21 6.54 -9.61
CA VAL A 147 -4.68 7.92 -9.47
C VAL A 147 -4.36 8.41 -8.05
N TYR A 148 -3.77 9.60 -7.98
CA TYR A 148 -3.28 10.18 -6.74
C TYR A 148 -3.66 11.64 -6.61
N GLU A 149 -3.63 12.14 -5.38
CA GLU A 149 -3.62 13.56 -5.07
C GLU A 149 -2.28 13.99 -4.46
N LEU A 150 -1.98 15.29 -4.58
CA LEU A 150 -0.83 15.91 -3.92
C LEU A 150 -1.32 16.80 -2.78
N GLY A 151 -0.73 16.63 -1.60
CA GLY A 151 -0.95 17.45 -0.44
C GLY A 151 -0.50 18.90 -0.67
N SER A 152 -1.21 19.84 -0.03
CA SER A 152 -0.94 21.27 -0.13
C SER A 152 0.22 21.76 0.76
N THR A 153 0.60 20.97 1.77
CA THR A 153 1.72 21.28 2.66
C THR A 153 3.04 20.87 2.03
N GLY A 154 3.94 21.84 1.86
CA GLY A 154 5.30 21.62 1.37
C GLY A 154 6.35 21.61 2.48
N PHE A 155 7.34 20.72 2.36
CA PHE A 155 8.48 20.57 3.27
C PHE A 155 9.80 20.91 2.56
N GLU A 156 10.82 21.33 3.33
CA GLU A 156 12.16 21.63 2.78
C GLU A 156 12.90 20.35 2.38
N ASP A 157 12.80 19.34 3.23
CA ASP A 157 13.36 18.02 3.02
C ASP A 157 12.48 16.93 3.64
N ALA A 158 12.68 15.68 3.24
CA ALA A 158 11.91 14.56 3.75
C ALA A 158 12.65 13.22 3.66
N THR A 159 12.42 12.35 4.64
CA THR A 159 12.84 10.94 4.60
C THR A 159 11.69 10.06 4.11
N PRO A 160 11.96 8.82 3.64
CA PRO A 160 10.90 7.87 3.34
C PRO A 160 10.08 7.47 4.56
N PHE A 161 8.87 6.97 4.32
CA PHE A 161 8.04 6.38 5.36
C PHE A 161 8.61 5.03 5.82
N TYR A 162 8.78 4.90 7.14
CA TYR A 162 9.07 3.65 7.84
C TYR A 162 8.02 3.44 8.91
N ASP A 163 7.35 2.29 8.90
CA ASP A 163 6.17 2.01 9.72
C ASP A 163 5.15 3.17 9.68
N ASP A 164 4.91 3.68 8.46
CA ASP A 164 4.01 4.79 8.13
C ASP A 164 4.34 6.13 8.81
N VAL A 165 5.60 6.32 9.25
CA VAL A 165 6.12 7.59 9.75
C VAL A 165 7.38 8.00 8.99
N ALA A 166 7.39 9.25 8.53
CA ALA A 166 8.54 9.90 7.90
C ALA A 166 9.01 11.08 8.77
N ALA A 167 10.26 11.48 8.60
CA ALA A 167 10.77 12.75 9.11
C ALA A 167 10.71 13.79 7.99
N VAL A 168 10.21 14.99 8.28
CA VAL A 168 10.14 16.10 7.34
C VAL A 168 10.76 17.34 7.95
N ASP A 169 11.46 18.14 7.15
CA ASP A 169 11.97 19.45 7.56
C ASP A 169 10.91 20.52 7.27
N THR A 170 10.38 21.13 8.32
CA THR A 170 9.35 22.18 8.24
C THR A 170 9.95 23.58 8.07
N GLY A 171 11.27 23.72 8.01
CA GLY A 171 12.02 24.98 7.91
C GLY A 171 12.33 25.62 9.27
N ASP A 172 11.65 25.21 10.33
CA ASP A 172 11.92 25.53 11.73
C ASP A 172 12.46 24.33 12.55
N GLY A 173 12.71 23.21 11.88
CA GLY A 173 13.23 21.98 12.45
C GLY A 173 12.61 20.72 11.81
N TRP A 174 13.04 19.56 12.29
CA TRP A 174 12.55 18.27 11.83
C TRP A 174 11.31 17.83 12.62
N ARG A 175 10.34 17.24 11.93
CA ARG A 175 9.13 16.69 12.55
C ARG A 175 8.83 15.30 12.00
N ALA A 176 8.37 14.41 12.88
CA ALA A 176 7.76 13.16 12.43
C ALA A 176 6.36 13.44 11.86
N VAL A 177 6.00 12.82 10.74
CA VAL A 177 4.71 12.94 10.07
C VAL A 177 4.23 11.55 9.68
N ARG A 178 2.95 11.26 9.93
CA ARG A 178 2.31 10.01 9.52
C ARG A 178 1.98 10.02 8.04
N ALA A 179 1.79 8.85 7.46
CA ALA A 179 1.40 8.68 6.05
C ALA A 179 0.13 9.46 5.65
N ASN A 180 -0.80 9.70 6.58
CA ASN A 180 -1.98 10.57 6.37
C ASN A 180 -1.70 12.09 6.48
N GLY A 181 -0.42 12.50 6.48
CA GLY A 181 0.02 13.89 6.57
C GLY A 181 -0.04 14.51 7.98
N ARG A 182 -0.55 13.82 9.01
CA ARG A 182 -0.64 14.38 10.36
C ARG A 182 0.72 14.34 11.07
N GLY A 183 1.15 15.49 11.60
CA GLY A 183 2.36 15.58 12.40
C GLY A 183 2.28 14.83 13.74
N VAL A 184 3.42 14.30 14.18
CA VAL A 184 3.62 13.61 15.46
C VAL A 184 4.48 14.49 16.35
N GLY A 185 3.98 14.82 17.54
CA GLY A 185 4.71 15.66 18.50
C GLY A 185 5.06 17.06 17.96
N ARG A 186 6.10 17.65 18.55
CA ARG A 186 6.68 18.96 18.17
C ARG A 186 7.83 18.80 17.17
N THR A 187 8.39 19.92 16.71
CA THR A 187 9.65 19.94 15.95
C THR A 187 10.85 19.66 16.87
N HIS A 188 11.91 19.12 16.28
CA HIS A 188 13.15 18.71 16.92
C HIS A 188 14.35 19.17 16.07
N ALA A 189 15.55 19.20 16.65
CA ALA A 189 16.76 19.47 15.88
C ALA A 189 17.07 18.35 14.88
N SER A 190 16.72 17.11 15.22
CA SER A 190 16.69 15.99 14.28
C SER A 190 15.62 14.97 14.66
N VAL A 191 15.13 14.26 13.65
CA VAL A 191 14.19 13.14 13.79
C VAL A 191 14.71 12.01 12.92
N GLY A 192 15.03 10.86 13.52
CA GLY A 192 15.41 9.65 12.80
C GLY A 192 14.21 8.81 12.39
N ALA A 193 14.47 7.63 11.85
CA ALA A 193 13.41 6.74 11.39
C ALA A 193 12.73 5.99 12.54
N LEU A 194 11.44 5.73 12.37
CA LEU A 194 10.67 4.87 13.27
C LEU A 194 11.15 3.41 13.14
N ALA A 195 11.48 2.80 14.27
CA ALA A 195 11.78 1.38 14.36
C ALA A 195 11.38 0.85 15.75
N GLU A 196 10.80 -0.36 15.79
CA GLU A 196 10.31 -0.99 17.02
C GLU A 196 9.41 -0.05 17.87
N GLY A 197 8.58 0.76 17.20
CA GLY A 197 7.64 1.68 17.85
C GLY A 197 8.24 2.96 18.42
N ARG A 198 9.53 3.22 18.19
CA ARG A 198 10.27 4.37 18.73
C ARG A 198 11.01 5.15 17.66
N ILE A 199 11.12 6.45 17.90
CA ILE A 199 11.76 7.40 16.98
C ILE A 199 12.91 8.07 17.73
N PRO A 200 14.17 7.87 17.34
CA PRO A 200 15.29 8.63 17.92
C PRO A 200 15.17 10.09 17.49
N VAL A 201 15.30 11.01 18.44
CA VAL A 201 15.22 12.44 18.22
C VAL A 201 16.28 13.17 19.02
N VAL A 202 16.61 14.39 18.59
CA VAL A 202 17.44 15.33 19.33
C VAL A 202 16.64 16.62 19.53
N ASP A 203 16.43 17.06 20.77
CA ASP A 203 15.74 18.33 21.03
C ASP A 203 16.58 19.56 20.64
N ALA A 204 16.00 20.75 20.80
CA ALA A 204 16.64 22.02 20.48
C ALA A 204 17.88 22.29 21.35
N GLU A 205 17.97 21.67 22.53
CA GLU A 205 19.11 21.75 23.44
C GLU A 205 20.23 20.75 23.10
N GLY A 206 20.04 19.91 22.09
CA GLY A 206 21.03 18.91 21.66
C GLY A 206 20.98 17.60 22.44
N LYS A 207 19.92 17.36 23.22
CA LYS A 207 19.78 16.14 24.02
C LYS A 207 19.07 15.04 23.22
N PRO A 208 19.69 13.84 23.07
CA PRO A 208 19.05 12.73 22.40
C PRO A 208 18.10 11.94 23.32
N TYR A 209 16.98 11.50 22.77
CA TYR A 209 16.02 10.58 23.40
C TYR A 209 15.22 9.84 22.33
N PHE A 210 14.42 8.85 22.75
CA PHE A 210 13.42 8.23 21.91
C PHE A 210 12.03 8.76 22.26
N MET A 211 11.23 9.06 21.25
CA MET A 211 9.80 9.34 21.41
C MET A 211 8.96 8.20 20.83
N ASN A 212 7.74 8.05 21.36
CA ASN A 212 6.76 7.12 20.81
C ASN A 212 5.99 7.75 19.61
N THR A 213 5.12 6.97 18.97
CA THR A 213 4.30 7.40 17.82
C THR A 213 3.21 8.43 18.15
N LYS A 214 3.05 8.81 19.42
CA LYS A 214 2.21 9.93 19.88
C LYS A 214 3.02 11.21 20.07
N GLY A 215 4.35 11.15 19.94
CA GLY A 215 5.26 12.28 20.15
C GLY A 215 5.62 12.53 21.62
N GLU A 216 5.37 11.57 22.50
CA GLU A 216 5.73 11.62 23.91
C GLU A 216 7.12 11.01 24.09
N THR A 217 7.95 11.58 24.97
CA THR A 217 9.22 10.98 25.37
C THR A 217 9.00 9.60 25.97
N ASP A 218 9.71 8.60 25.46
CA ASP A 218 9.60 7.20 25.87
C ASP A 218 10.87 6.69 26.55
N LEU A 219 12.04 6.82 25.91
CA LEU A 219 13.33 6.43 26.49
C LEU A 219 14.31 7.59 26.51
N VAL A 220 14.95 7.81 27.66
CA VAL A 220 15.96 8.87 27.81
C VAL A 220 17.03 8.42 28.80
N ALA A 221 18.30 8.57 28.41
CA ALA A 221 19.40 8.32 29.31
C ALA A 221 19.42 9.35 30.45
N THR A 222 19.72 8.91 31.67
CA THR A 222 19.80 9.79 32.85
C THR A 222 21.21 10.19 33.24
N LYS A 223 22.24 9.52 32.70
CA LYS A 223 23.63 9.62 33.21
C LYS A 223 24.73 9.59 32.13
N VAL A 224 24.41 9.76 30.85
CA VAL A 224 25.41 9.60 29.78
C VAL A 224 25.33 10.73 28.75
N ASP A 225 26.49 11.27 28.39
CA ASP A 225 26.67 12.33 27.39
C ASP A 225 26.76 11.72 25.98
N TYR A 226 25.62 11.26 25.47
CA TYR A 226 25.45 10.97 24.04
C TYR A 226 24.90 12.19 23.32
N VAL A 227 25.23 12.35 22.04
CA VAL A 227 24.76 13.45 21.19
C VAL A 227 23.69 13.01 20.19
N SER A 228 23.62 11.72 19.86
CA SER A 228 22.57 11.14 19.00
C SER A 228 22.41 9.64 19.22
N TYR A 229 21.23 9.12 18.88
CA TYR A 229 20.94 7.69 18.79
C TYR A 229 20.54 7.31 17.36
N GLY A 230 20.91 6.12 16.91
CA GLY A 230 20.34 5.52 15.70
C GLY A 230 19.03 4.78 15.97
N ALA A 231 18.45 4.21 14.93
CA ALA A 231 17.25 3.39 15.04
C ALA A 231 17.51 2.16 15.91
N ILE A 232 16.50 1.73 16.66
CA ILE A 232 16.54 0.47 17.41
C ILE A 232 16.32 -0.67 16.42
N GLY A 233 17.15 -1.69 16.50
CA GLY A 233 16.88 -2.95 15.84
C GLY A 233 17.50 -4.11 16.59
N ASP A 234 16.79 -5.23 16.63
CA ASP A 234 17.15 -6.40 17.42
C ASP A 234 17.36 -6.06 18.92
N GLY A 235 16.63 -5.04 19.43
CA GLY A 235 16.74 -4.54 20.80
C GLY A 235 18.03 -3.75 21.12
N ILE A 236 18.84 -3.45 20.12
CA ILE A 236 20.13 -2.74 20.24
C ILE A 236 20.08 -1.46 19.39
N PHE A 237 20.76 -0.39 19.83
CA PHE A 237 20.92 0.82 19.00
C PHE A 237 22.33 1.41 19.12
N PRO A 238 22.84 2.03 18.05
CA PRO A 238 24.08 2.79 18.11
C PRO A 238 23.83 4.14 18.80
N ALA A 239 24.77 4.52 19.65
CA ALA A 239 24.78 5.79 20.38
C ALA A 239 26.09 6.52 20.13
N ARG A 240 26.01 7.75 19.64
CA ARG A 240 27.19 8.58 19.32
C ARG A 240 27.57 9.42 20.52
N THR A 241 28.84 9.39 20.90
CA THR A 241 29.42 10.22 21.96
C THR A 241 29.89 11.56 21.43
N ALA A 242 30.18 12.50 22.34
CA ALA A 242 30.65 13.84 21.98
C ALA A 242 32.00 13.86 21.22
N ASP A 243 32.83 12.82 21.37
CA ASP A 243 34.07 12.64 20.61
C ASP A 243 33.85 12.05 19.20
N GLY A 244 32.59 11.76 18.84
CA GLY A 244 32.18 11.23 17.54
C GLY A 244 32.15 9.72 17.45
N SER A 245 32.73 8.99 18.41
CA SER A 245 32.72 7.53 18.39
C SER A 245 31.32 6.95 18.67
N VAL A 246 31.11 5.70 18.26
CA VAL A 246 29.84 5.00 18.37
C VAL A 246 30.01 3.77 19.28
N GLY A 247 29.15 3.69 20.30
CA GLY A 247 28.93 2.48 21.09
C GLY A 247 27.54 1.90 20.81
N TYR A 248 27.34 0.63 21.18
CA TYR A 248 26.04 -0.03 21.05
C TYR A 248 25.43 -0.27 22.43
N LEU A 249 24.16 0.09 22.57
CA LEU A 249 23.42 0.03 23.82
C LEU A 249 22.16 -0.82 23.68
N ASP A 250 21.75 -1.44 24.78
CA ASP A 250 20.41 -2.02 24.91
C ASP A 250 19.39 -0.94 25.33
N LEU A 251 18.11 -1.33 25.41
CA LEU A 251 17.00 -0.43 25.80
C LEU A 251 17.10 0.11 27.24
N SER A 252 17.98 -0.44 28.07
CA SER A 252 18.29 0.09 29.41
C SER A 252 19.46 1.08 29.40
N PHE A 253 20.01 1.40 28.22
CA PHE A 253 21.21 2.18 27.98
C PHE A 253 22.51 1.51 28.49
N ALA A 254 22.50 0.18 28.68
CA ALA A 254 23.68 -0.57 29.05
C ALA A 254 24.52 -0.91 27.81
N PRO A 255 25.86 -0.76 27.85
CA PRO A 255 26.73 -1.14 26.73
C PRO A 255 26.67 -2.64 26.43
N VAL A 256 26.35 -3.00 25.18
CA VAL A 256 26.24 -4.40 24.72
C VAL A 256 27.63 -5.02 24.51
N PHE A 257 28.57 -4.25 23.97
CA PHE A 257 29.94 -4.69 23.67
C PHE A 257 30.97 -4.12 24.67
N GLY A 258 30.53 -3.84 25.90
CA GLY A 258 31.38 -3.25 26.94
C GLY A 258 31.94 -1.87 26.53
N GLU A 259 33.25 -1.70 26.68
CA GLU A 259 33.94 -0.44 26.37
C GLU A 259 34.32 -0.28 24.89
N GLN A 260 34.07 -1.29 24.06
CA GLN A 260 34.38 -1.23 22.63
C GLN A 260 33.65 -0.05 21.97
N ARG A 261 34.38 0.72 21.17
CA ARG A 261 33.86 1.83 20.38
C ARG A 261 34.33 1.72 18.93
N TYR A 262 33.54 2.27 18.04
CA TYR A 262 33.79 2.32 16.60
C TYR A 262 33.82 3.78 16.14
N ALA A 263 34.47 4.05 15.02
CA ALA A 263 34.42 5.39 14.41
C ALA A 263 33.01 5.68 13.87
N ASP A 264 32.35 4.67 13.32
CA ASP A 264 30.93 4.74 12.97
C ASP A 264 30.28 3.35 12.98
N GLY A 265 28.96 3.30 12.96
CA GLY A 265 28.21 2.05 12.92
C GLY A 265 26.74 2.20 12.52
N THR A 266 26.21 1.15 11.91
CA THR A 266 24.81 1.05 11.47
C THR A 266 23.93 0.53 12.61
N SER A 267 22.62 0.74 12.52
CA SER A 267 21.66 0.02 13.34
C SER A 267 21.68 -1.48 13.02
N PHE A 268 21.40 -2.29 14.03
CA PHE A 268 21.19 -3.72 13.86
C PHE A 268 19.89 -3.98 13.11
N HIS A 269 19.88 -4.97 12.23
CA HIS A 269 18.68 -5.51 11.62
C HIS A 269 18.96 -6.93 11.14
N GLY A 270 18.08 -7.87 11.47
CA GLY A 270 18.25 -9.26 11.06
C GLY A 270 19.51 -9.91 11.66
N GLY A 271 19.94 -9.44 12.82
CA GLY A 271 21.07 -10.00 13.57
C GLY A 271 22.45 -9.46 13.18
N ILE A 272 22.54 -8.50 12.25
CA ILE A 272 23.81 -7.92 11.81
C ILE A 272 23.81 -6.39 11.83
N ALA A 273 25.00 -5.81 11.97
CA ALA A 273 25.29 -4.39 11.76
C ALA A 273 26.66 -4.22 11.12
N ALA A 274 26.91 -3.10 10.44
CA ALA A 274 28.25 -2.72 9.99
C ALA A 274 28.87 -1.72 10.95
N VAL A 275 30.16 -1.88 11.19
CA VAL A 275 30.97 -0.97 12.00
C VAL A 275 32.27 -0.65 11.27
N THR A 276 32.83 0.52 11.55
CA THR A 276 34.13 0.91 11.01
C THR A 276 35.06 1.43 12.10
N ASP A 277 36.34 1.13 11.95
CA ASP A 277 37.43 1.72 12.74
C ASP A 277 37.94 3.05 12.13
N GLY A 278 37.33 3.50 11.04
CA GLY A 278 37.75 4.68 10.26
C GLY A 278 38.68 4.35 9.10
N GLN A 279 39.14 3.10 8.97
CA GLN A 279 39.95 2.62 7.83
C GLN A 279 39.19 1.63 6.98
N THR A 280 38.50 0.67 7.61
CA THR A 280 37.74 -0.38 6.91
C THR A 280 36.40 -0.63 7.59
N TRP A 281 35.45 -1.15 6.83
CA TRP A 281 34.17 -1.62 7.34
C TRP A 281 34.23 -3.12 7.64
N SER A 282 33.51 -3.52 8.69
CA SER A 282 33.27 -4.92 9.05
C SER A 282 31.80 -5.10 9.42
N VAL A 283 31.22 -6.24 9.05
CA VAL A 283 29.90 -6.67 9.52
C VAL A 283 30.08 -7.51 10.78
N ILE A 284 29.31 -7.18 11.81
CA ILE A 284 29.28 -7.86 13.10
C ILE A 284 27.92 -8.46 13.38
N ASP A 285 27.89 -9.54 14.17
CA ASP A 285 26.66 -10.10 14.73
C ASP A 285 26.23 -9.37 16.02
N THR A 286 25.10 -9.75 16.60
CA THR A 286 24.58 -9.19 17.87
C THR A 286 25.43 -9.51 19.09
N GLY A 287 26.41 -10.41 18.98
CA GLY A 287 27.45 -10.66 19.98
C GLY A 287 28.70 -9.80 19.79
N GLY A 288 28.76 -9.00 18.72
CA GLY A 288 29.91 -8.17 18.36
C GLY A 288 31.03 -8.93 17.65
N GLN A 289 30.78 -10.17 17.21
CA GLN A 289 31.76 -10.96 16.46
C GLN A 289 31.77 -10.54 15.01
N VAL A 290 32.96 -10.41 14.43
CA VAL A 290 33.11 -10.08 13.01
C VAL A 290 32.70 -11.26 12.15
N VAL A 291 31.66 -11.04 11.34
CA VAL A 291 31.14 -11.98 10.34
C VAL A 291 31.87 -11.81 9.00
N LEU A 292 32.08 -10.55 8.57
CA LEU A 292 32.77 -10.23 7.34
C LEU A 292 33.61 -8.96 7.51
N GLY A 293 34.92 -9.06 7.33
CA GLY A 293 35.84 -7.92 7.44
C GLY A 293 36.45 -7.48 6.11
N GLY A 294 37.13 -6.33 6.16
CA GLY A 294 37.91 -5.79 5.04
C GLY A 294 37.04 -5.23 3.92
N LEU A 295 35.95 -4.56 4.28
CA LEU A 295 35.05 -3.89 3.34
C LEU A 295 35.48 -2.43 3.15
N GLU A 296 35.34 -1.91 1.94
CA GLU A 296 35.62 -0.52 1.61
C GLU A 296 34.43 0.38 1.98
N SER A 297 33.22 -0.12 1.75
CA SER A 297 31.97 0.53 2.18
C SER A 297 30.83 -0.48 2.24
N VAL A 298 29.73 -0.08 2.86
CA VAL A 298 28.48 -0.85 2.91
C VAL A 298 27.34 0.00 2.36
N LYS A 299 26.30 -0.65 1.82
CA LYS A 299 25.07 0.04 1.43
C LYS A 299 24.10 -0.01 2.60
N VAL A 300 23.51 1.14 2.94
CA VAL A 300 22.60 1.29 4.08
C VAL A 300 21.32 1.98 3.65
N ASP A 301 20.21 1.63 4.29
CA ASP A 301 18.92 2.31 4.10
C ASP A 301 18.88 3.59 4.93
N GLU A 302 17.81 4.37 4.81
CA GLU A 302 17.66 5.63 5.55
C GLU A 302 17.43 5.42 7.06
N ARG A 303 17.16 4.18 7.51
CA ARG A 303 17.21 3.83 8.95
C ARG A 303 18.64 3.62 9.43
N GLY A 304 19.61 3.61 8.51
CA GLY A 304 20.98 3.25 8.78
C GLY A 304 21.12 1.76 9.07
N THR A 305 20.40 0.89 8.35
CA THR A 305 20.54 -0.58 8.44
C THR A 305 21.12 -1.17 7.16
N LEU A 306 21.83 -2.30 7.25
CA LEU A 306 22.55 -2.93 6.13
C LEU A 306 21.66 -3.51 5.03
N GLY A 307 20.48 -4.00 5.39
CA GLY A 307 19.56 -4.64 4.47
C GLY A 307 18.53 -5.50 5.18
N ALA A 308 17.57 -5.98 4.40
CA ALA A 308 16.48 -6.85 4.84
C ALA A 308 16.66 -8.29 4.32
N GLU A 309 15.85 -9.22 4.84
CA GLU A 309 15.79 -10.61 4.35
C GLU A 309 17.14 -11.36 4.39
N GLY A 310 18.02 -11.00 5.32
CA GLY A 310 19.33 -11.65 5.48
C GLY A 310 20.27 -11.39 4.29
N ARG A 311 20.12 -10.25 3.62
CA ARG A 311 20.95 -9.81 2.50
C ARG A 311 21.45 -8.39 2.70
N PHE A 312 22.65 -8.12 2.21
CA PHE A 312 23.21 -6.77 2.17
C PHE A 312 24.18 -6.62 1.00
N PHE A 313 24.37 -5.37 0.56
CA PHE A 313 25.38 -5.03 -0.43
C PHE A 313 26.57 -4.36 0.25
N ALA A 314 27.77 -4.71 -0.19
CA ALA A 314 28.99 -4.06 0.27
C ALA A 314 29.99 -3.93 -0.89
N VAL A 315 30.90 -2.97 -0.75
CA VAL A 315 32.04 -2.82 -1.64
C VAL A 315 33.23 -3.54 -1.04
N LYS A 316 33.77 -4.49 -1.81
CA LYS A 316 35.00 -5.21 -1.47
C LYS A 316 35.79 -5.44 -2.75
N GLU A 317 37.09 -5.13 -2.72
CA GLU A 317 37.97 -5.26 -3.90
C GLU A 317 37.49 -4.39 -5.08
N GLY A 318 37.01 -3.17 -4.77
CA GLY A 318 36.55 -2.18 -5.75
C GLY A 318 35.23 -2.49 -6.45
N ALA A 319 34.48 -3.52 -6.03
CA ALA A 319 33.23 -3.92 -6.65
C ALA A 319 32.09 -4.02 -5.62
N VAL A 320 30.87 -3.63 -6.02
CA VAL A 320 29.66 -3.88 -5.23
C VAL A 320 29.24 -5.33 -5.44
N ALA A 321 29.05 -6.08 -4.35
CA ALA A 321 28.61 -7.46 -4.38
C ALA A 321 27.51 -7.73 -3.36
N LEU A 322 26.72 -8.78 -3.62
CA LEU A 322 25.65 -9.24 -2.75
C LEU A 322 26.17 -10.30 -1.77
N TYR A 323 25.91 -10.06 -0.49
CA TYR A 323 26.29 -10.95 0.61
C TYR A 323 25.07 -11.42 1.39
N ALA A 324 25.15 -12.64 1.90
CA ALA A 324 24.25 -13.14 2.92
C ALA A 324 24.69 -12.65 4.30
N ALA A 325 23.77 -12.65 5.27
CA ALA A 325 24.03 -12.19 6.63
C ALA A 325 25.17 -12.95 7.35
N ASP A 326 25.54 -14.15 6.89
CA ASP A 326 26.69 -14.91 7.38
C ASP A 326 28.03 -14.52 6.72
N GLY A 327 28.02 -13.51 5.85
CA GLY A 327 29.20 -12.98 5.16
C GLY A 327 29.58 -13.72 3.88
N SER A 328 28.86 -14.80 3.51
CA SER A 328 29.08 -15.49 2.24
C SER A 328 28.60 -14.64 1.05
N LYS A 329 29.31 -14.71 -0.08
CA LYS A 329 28.81 -14.13 -1.34
C LYS A 329 27.64 -14.95 -1.84
N VAL A 330 26.56 -14.28 -2.24
CA VAL A 330 25.36 -14.93 -2.80
C VAL A 330 25.59 -15.34 -4.25
N SER A 331 26.27 -14.50 -5.02
CA SER A 331 26.66 -14.77 -6.41
C SER A 331 28.02 -14.15 -6.73
N ASP A 332 28.59 -14.56 -7.87
CA ASP A 332 29.81 -13.96 -8.43
C ASP A 332 29.53 -12.68 -9.24
N GLU A 333 28.26 -12.31 -9.41
CA GLU A 333 27.87 -11.09 -10.11
C GLU A 333 28.27 -9.86 -9.28
N THR A 334 28.71 -8.81 -9.98
CA THR A 334 29.11 -7.55 -9.37
C THR A 334 28.44 -6.39 -10.08
N PHE A 335 28.27 -5.30 -9.34
CA PHE A 335 27.41 -4.19 -9.74
C PHE A 335 28.18 -2.87 -9.67
N VAL A 336 27.67 -1.87 -10.39
CA VAL A 336 28.19 -0.49 -10.33
C VAL A 336 27.78 0.16 -9.02
N ASP A 337 26.51 0.02 -8.66
CA ASP A 337 25.93 0.48 -7.40
C ASP A 337 24.75 -0.41 -7.00
N ALA A 338 24.28 -0.30 -5.76
CA ALA A 338 23.08 -0.97 -5.29
C ALA A 338 22.43 -0.17 -4.16
N LYS A 339 21.10 -0.20 -4.11
CA LYS A 339 20.33 0.20 -2.93
C LYS A 339 20.10 -1.04 -2.04
N PRO A 340 20.01 -0.87 -0.71
CA PRO A 340 19.70 -1.96 0.20
C PRO A 340 18.36 -2.64 -0.13
N PHE A 341 18.22 -3.88 0.31
CA PHE A 341 16.95 -4.61 0.20
C PHE A 341 15.85 -3.90 0.99
N VAL A 342 14.71 -3.72 0.33
CA VAL A 342 13.44 -3.39 0.96
C VAL A 342 12.50 -4.54 0.66
N ASP A 343 11.95 -5.15 1.70
CA ASP A 343 11.30 -6.45 1.61
C ASP A 343 12.23 -7.43 0.85
N LYS A 344 11.78 -8.04 -0.24
CA LYS A 344 12.51 -9.11 -0.96
C LYS A 344 13.28 -8.66 -2.19
N VAL A 345 13.30 -7.37 -2.49
CA VAL A 345 13.83 -6.84 -3.75
C VAL A 345 14.75 -5.65 -3.50
N ALA A 346 15.81 -5.54 -4.30
CA ALA A 346 16.73 -4.42 -4.29
C ALA A 346 16.84 -3.77 -5.66
N ALA A 347 17.00 -2.44 -5.69
CA ALA A 347 17.41 -1.73 -6.89
C ALA A 347 18.93 -1.85 -7.07
N VAL A 348 19.37 -2.25 -8.26
CA VAL A 348 20.78 -2.53 -8.55
C VAL A 348 21.18 -1.90 -9.87
N GLN A 349 22.36 -1.28 -9.91
CA GLN A 349 22.89 -0.60 -11.08
C GLN A 349 23.94 -1.44 -11.80
N THR A 350 23.77 -1.54 -13.11
CA THR A 350 24.75 -2.08 -14.05
C THR A 350 25.25 -0.99 -14.99
N ALA A 351 26.15 -1.33 -15.91
CA ALA A 351 26.54 -0.43 -16.99
C ALA A 351 25.37 -0.03 -17.91
N ALA A 352 24.28 -0.81 -17.94
CA ALA A 352 23.09 -0.53 -18.76
C ALA A 352 22.05 0.36 -18.06
N GLY A 353 22.23 0.64 -16.76
CA GLY A 353 21.26 1.39 -15.94
C GLY A 353 20.83 0.59 -14.71
N TRP A 354 19.72 1.01 -14.11
CA TRP A 354 19.14 0.40 -12.91
C TRP A 354 18.05 -0.61 -13.26
N GLY A 355 18.05 -1.73 -12.55
CA GLY A 355 17.02 -2.76 -12.56
C GLY A 355 16.69 -3.22 -11.15
N LEU A 356 15.85 -4.25 -11.04
CA LEU A 356 15.43 -4.84 -9.78
C LEU A 356 15.88 -6.30 -9.69
N LEU A 357 16.41 -6.66 -8.54
CA LEU A 357 17.01 -7.97 -8.27
C LEU A 357 16.44 -8.54 -6.97
N ASP A 358 16.17 -9.84 -6.95
CA ASP A 358 15.67 -10.54 -5.77
C ASP A 358 16.78 -10.97 -4.81
N LYS A 359 16.41 -11.56 -3.68
CA LYS A 359 17.35 -12.02 -2.65
C LYS A 359 18.32 -13.12 -3.11
N ASP A 360 18.02 -13.82 -4.21
CA ASP A 360 18.82 -14.91 -4.73
C ASP A 360 19.77 -14.45 -5.84
N GLY A 361 19.73 -13.16 -6.19
CA GLY A 361 20.57 -12.59 -7.23
C GLY A 361 19.92 -12.61 -8.61
N GLU A 362 18.63 -12.95 -8.71
CA GLU A 362 17.95 -13.05 -10.00
C GLU A 362 17.23 -11.74 -10.34
N TRP A 363 17.29 -11.35 -11.61
CA TRP A 363 16.64 -10.15 -12.12
C TRP A 363 15.12 -10.34 -12.15
N THR A 364 14.39 -9.53 -11.39
CA THR A 364 12.92 -9.41 -11.49
C THR A 364 12.54 -8.38 -12.54
N VAL A 365 13.35 -7.33 -12.68
CA VAL A 365 13.25 -6.33 -13.75
C VAL A 365 14.66 -6.09 -14.28
N THR A 366 14.92 -6.43 -15.53
CA THR A 366 16.22 -6.17 -16.15
C THR A 366 16.53 -4.67 -16.19
N PRO A 367 17.81 -4.26 -16.12
CA PRO A 367 18.19 -2.86 -16.14
C PRO A 367 17.57 -2.07 -17.30
N GLN A 368 16.80 -1.03 -16.98
CA GLN A 368 16.12 -0.18 -17.97
C GLN A 368 15.90 1.27 -17.50
N PHE A 369 16.19 1.58 -16.23
CA PHE A 369 15.96 2.91 -15.65
C PHE A 369 17.27 3.71 -15.52
N THR A 370 17.18 5.03 -15.52
CA THR A 370 18.32 5.93 -15.27
C THR A 370 18.75 5.88 -13.80
N ASP A 371 17.77 5.75 -12.89
CA ASP A 371 17.95 5.57 -11.45
C ASP A 371 16.77 4.78 -10.88
N ALA A 372 16.95 4.14 -9.73
CA ALA A 372 15.87 3.44 -9.03
C ALA A 372 16.14 3.33 -7.52
N ARG A 373 15.05 3.27 -6.75
CA ARG A 373 15.07 2.88 -5.33
C ARG A 373 14.39 1.52 -5.18
N SER A 374 14.82 0.75 -4.18
CA SER A 374 14.24 -0.57 -3.91
C SER A 374 12.73 -0.45 -3.64
N PRO A 375 11.90 -1.35 -4.20
CA PRO A 375 10.46 -1.21 -4.12
C PRO A 375 9.94 -1.47 -2.71
N ARG A 376 8.82 -0.84 -2.38
CA ARG A 376 8.02 -1.15 -1.19
C ARG A 376 6.55 -1.23 -1.60
N PHE A 377 5.81 -2.18 -1.04
CA PHE A 377 4.39 -2.41 -1.39
C PHE A 377 4.13 -2.54 -2.90
N GLY A 378 5.08 -3.14 -3.63
CA GLY A 378 4.96 -3.41 -5.07
C GLY A 378 5.29 -2.23 -5.99
N LEU A 379 5.74 -1.09 -5.44
CA LEU A 379 6.10 0.10 -6.22
C LEU A 379 7.54 0.53 -5.96
N ALA A 380 8.31 0.67 -7.05
CA ALA A 380 9.66 1.20 -7.04
C ALA A 380 9.64 2.67 -7.50
N PRO A 381 10.21 3.62 -6.74
CA PRO A 381 10.59 4.91 -7.28
C PRO A 381 11.62 4.69 -8.38
N VAL A 382 11.32 5.14 -9.60
CA VAL A 382 12.22 5.00 -10.75
C VAL A 382 12.41 6.34 -11.43
N LYS A 383 13.61 6.56 -11.94
CA LYS A 383 13.95 7.74 -12.72
C LYS A 383 14.05 7.35 -14.19
N VAL A 384 13.27 8.04 -15.02
CA VAL A 384 13.37 7.99 -16.48
C VAL A 384 13.80 9.38 -16.92
N ASP A 385 14.89 9.44 -17.69
CA ASP A 385 15.61 10.68 -17.97
C ASP A 385 15.96 11.44 -16.68
N GLU A 386 15.35 12.61 -16.45
CA GLU A 386 15.65 13.51 -15.33
C GLU A 386 14.58 13.55 -14.23
N LEU A 387 13.46 12.85 -14.41
CA LEU A 387 12.34 12.91 -13.48
C LEU A 387 12.05 11.54 -12.87
N TRP A 388 11.51 11.59 -11.65
CA TRP A 388 11.08 10.43 -10.89
C TRP A 388 9.58 10.19 -11.07
N GLY A 389 9.24 8.91 -11.22
CA GLY A 389 7.90 8.36 -11.19
C GLY A 389 7.92 7.05 -10.39
N TYR A 390 6.96 6.16 -10.67
CA TYR A 390 6.92 4.84 -10.03
C TYR A 390 6.65 3.74 -11.03
N ALA A 391 7.38 2.63 -10.86
CA ALA A 391 7.18 1.40 -11.61
C ALA A 391 6.61 0.29 -10.73
N SER A 392 5.81 -0.56 -11.34
CA SER A 392 5.33 -1.81 -10.74
C SER A 392 6.47 -2.82 -10.57
N SER A 393 6.16 -3.95 -9.93
CA SER A 393 7.08 -5.09 -9.83
C SER A 393 7.41 -5.76 -11.18
N THR A 394 6.63 -5.51 -12.23
CA THR A 394 6.93 -5.97 -13.61
C THR A 394 7.85 -5.00 -14.36
N GLY A 395 8.13 -3.82 -13.78
CA GLY A 395 8.94 -2.78 -14.40
C GLY A 395 8.12 -1.82 -15.27
N ASP A 396 6.80 -1.96 -15.31
CA ASP A 396 5.92 -1.02 -16.03
C ASP A 396 5.81 0.28 -15.23
N VAL A 397 6.05 1.42 -15.88
CA VAL A 397 5.84 2.73 -15.27
C VAL A 397 4.33 2.95 -15.11
N VAL A 398 3.88 3.06 -13.86
CA VAL A 398 2.46 3.19 -13.48
C VAL A 398 2.11 4.56 -12.93
N ILE A 399 3.11 5.32 -12.48
CA ILE A 399 3.01 6.76 -12.22
C ILE A 399 4.08 7.42 -13.06
N GLU A 400 3.65 8.23 -14.02
CA GLU A 400 4.55 8.88 -14.96
C GLU A 400 5.58 9.77 -14.27
N PRO A 401 6.83 9.85 -14.78
CA PRO A 401 7.86 10.70 -14.22
C PRO A 401 7.46 12.18 -14.24
N ALA A 402 7.24 12.74 -13.06
CA ALA A 402 6.78 14.12 -12.90
C ALA A 402 7.46 14.86 -11.73
N PHE A 403 8.34 14.18 -10.99
CA PHE A 403 8.92 14.68 -9.75
C PHE A 403 10.43 14.86 -9.88
N SER A 404 11.01 15.82 -9.16
CA SER A 404 12.47 15.94 -9.09
C SER A 404 13.11 14.90 -8.18
N ASP A 405 12.32 14.33 -7.26
CA ASP A 405 12.69 13.21 -6.41
C ASP A 405 11.45 12.47 -5.86
N ALA A 406 11.59 11.22 -5.45
CA ALA A 406 10.48 10.38 -4.96
C ALA A 406 10.94 9.34 -3.93
N THR A 407 10.29 9.30 -2.76
CA THR A 407 10.50 8.26 -1.73
C THR A 407 9.64 7.02 -1.98
N VAL A 408 9.90 5.92 -1.26
CA VAL A 408 9.06 4.72 -1.33
C VAL A 408 7.69 4.95 -0.68
N PHE A 409 6.70 4.15 -1.10
CA PHE A 409 5.35 4.20 -0.55
C PHE A 409 5.26 3.63 0.88
N ALA A 410 4.40 4.22 1.69
CA ALA A 410 3.88 3.73 2.95
C ALA A 410 2.81 2.64 2.74
N SER A 411 2.42 1.93 3.80
CA SER A 411 1.44 0.83 3.72
C SER A 411 0.04 1.32 3.31
N THR A 412 -0.23 2.61 3.58
CA THR A 412 -1.49 3.29 3.27
C THR A 412 -1.47 4.00 1.91
N GLY A 413 -0.51 3.68 1.03
CA GLY A 413 -0.43 4.27 -0.31
C GLY A 413 -0.03 5.75 -0.34
N ALA A 414 0.68 6.21 0.68
CA ALA A 414 1.26 7.56 0.71
C ALA A 414 2.76 7.53 0.37
N ALA A 415 3.27 8.55 -0.30
CA ALA A 415 4.71 8.75 -0.49
C ALA A 415 5.06 10.22 -0.38
N LEU A 416 6.32 10.54 -0.06
CA LEU A 416 6.83 11.91 -0.19
C LEU A 416 7.50 12.05 -1.54
N VAL A 417 7.08 13.05 -2.31
CA VAL A 417 7.66 13.37 -3.62
C VAL A 417 8.10 14.83 -3.65
N ARG A 418 9.21 15.10 -4.32
CA ARG A 418 9.72 16.46 -4.48
C ARG A 418 9.23 17.01 -5.80
N GLN A 419 8.54 18.15 -5.75
CA GLN A 419 7.99 18.80 -6.94
C GLN A 419 9.07 19.03 -8.00
N ALA A 420 8.70 19.00 -9.28
CA ALA A 420 9.62 19.36 -10.35
C ALA A 420 10.08 20.84 -10.21
N PRO A 421 11.28 21.19 -10.72
CA PRO A 421 11.75 22.57 -10.69
C PRO A 421 10.86 23.45 -11.56
N GLU A 422 10.35 24.54 -10.98
CA GLU A 422 9.61 25.58 -11.69
C GLU A 422 10.36 26.92 -11.61
N PRO A 423 10.42 27.72 -12.70
CA PRO A 423 11.08 29.02 -12.68
C PRO A 423 10.56 29.93 -11.56
N GLY A 424 11.46 30.37 -10.68
CA GLY A 424 11.13 31.27 -9.57
C GLY A 424 10.48 30.61 -8.36
N LYS A 425 10.36 29.27 -8.32
CA LYS A 425 9.88 28.52 -7.15
C LYS A 425 10.96 27.54 -6.65
N THR A 426 11.11 27.46 -5.34
CA THR A 426 11.93 26.41 -4.71
C THR A 426 11.10 25.12 -4.64
N PRO A 427 11.57 24.00 -5.22
CA PRO A 427 10.90 22.72 -5.10
C PRO A 427 10.73 22.30 -3.65
N ARG A 428 9.52 21.89 -3.29
CA ARG A 428 9.18 21.36 -1.96
C ARG A 428 8.87 19.88 -2.05
N TRP A 429 9.13 19.15 -0.97
CA TRP A 429 8.57 17.83 -0.77
C TRP A 429 7.10 17.97 -0.40
N VAL A 430 6.24 17.17 -1.02
CA VAL A 430 4.80 17.12 -0.75
C VAL A 430 4.37 15.67 -0.57
N LEU A 431 3.28 15.48 0.15
CA LEU A 431 2.64 14.18 0.27
C LEU A 431 1.95 13.85 -1.07
N LEU A 432 2.19 12.65 -1.59
CA LEU A 432 1.39 12.03 -2.64
C LEU A 432 0.55 10.95 -1.97
N GLN A 433 -0.76 10.93 -2.20
CA GLN A 433 -1.69 9.94 -1.66
C GLN A 433 -2.43 9.26 -2.80
N LEU A 434 -2.32 7.93 -2.91
CA LEU A 434 -3.13 7.15 -3.84
C LEU A 434 -4.58 7.10 -3.35
N LEU A 435 -5.52 7.46 -4.23
CA LEU A 435 -6.93 7.62 -3.86
C LEU A 435 -7.59 6.28 -3.48
N ARG A 436 -7.05 5.15 -3.95
CA ARG A 436 -7.55 3.82 -3.57
C ARG A 436 -7.47 3.50 -2.08
N TYR A 437 -6.62 4.23 -1.34
CA TYR A 437 -6.41 4.06 0.10
C TYR A 437 -7.06 5.16 0.95
N GLU A 438 -7.77 6.11 0.36
CA GLU A 438 -8.52 7.08 1.15
C GLU A 438 -9.67 6.38 1.88
N GLU A 439 -9.59 6.34 3.21
CA GLU A 439 -10.71 5.96 4.08
C GLU A 439 -11.57 7.21 4.36
N ASP A 440 -12.90 7.05 4.33
CA ASP A 440 -13.89 8.12 4.56
C ASP A 440 -13.82 8.76 5.96
#